data_AF-A0A7W0A7I5-F1
#
_entry.id   AF-A0A7W0A7I5-F1
#
_cell.length_a   1.000
_cell.length_b   1.000
_cell.length_c   1.000
_cell.angle_alpha   90.00
_cell.angle_beta   90.00
_cell.angle_gamma   90.00
#
_symmetry.space_group_name_H-M   'P 1'
#
loop_
_entity.id
_entity.type
_entity.pdbx_description
1 polymer ?
#
loop_
_entity_poly.entity_id
_entity_poly.type
_entity_poly.pdbx_seq_one_letter_code
_entity_poly.pdbx_strand_id
1 'polypeptide(L)' 'LGARPDQAVVFEDAIAGVQAGAAGGFGLVVGVDRVGNGHGAALAAQGADIVVTDLGELIA' A
#
# COMPACT_ATOMS: atom_id res chain seq x y z
N LEU A 1 -8.00 -7.63 -14.82
CA LEU A 1 -6.93 -8.55 -14.37
C LEU A 1 -7.40 -10.00 -14.18
N GLY A 2 -8.70 -10.28 -14.04
CA GLY A 2 -9.20 -11.66 -13.89
C GLY A 2 -8.95 -12.28 -12.52
N ALA A 3 -8.13 -11.64 -11.68
CA ALA A 3 -8.00 -11.93 -10.25
C ALA A 3 -9.10 -11.21 -9.45
N ARG A 4 -9.58 -11.85 -8.39
CA ARG A 4 -10.41 -11.18 -7.38
C ARG A 4 -9.55 -10.23 -6.53
N PRO A 5 -10.11 -9.17 -5.93
CA PRO A 5 -9.35 -8.24 -5.09
C PRO A 5 -8.56 -8.94 -3.97
N ASP A 6 -9.17 -9.91 -3.28
CA ASP A 6 -8.55 -10.72 -2.21
C ASP A 6 -7.35 -11.56 -2.70
N GLN A 7 -7.16 -11.67 -4.01
CA GLN A 7 -6.06 -12.38 -4.67
C GLN A 7 -5.07 -11.42 -5.37
N ALA A 8 -5.17 -10.12 -5.11
CA ALA A 8 -4.33 -9.09 -5.69
C ALA A 8 -3.72 -8.18 -4.62
N VAL A 9 -2.61 -7.54 -4.97
CA VAL A 9 -1.88 -6.59 -4.14
C VAL A 9 -1.87 -5.23 -4.82
N VAL A 10 -2.08 -4.16 -4.06
CA VAL A 10 -1.96 -2.77 -4.52
C VAL A 10 -0.71 -2.16 -3.89
N PHE A 11 0.04 -1.41 -4.71
CA PHE A 11 1.19 -0.63 -4.28
C PHE A 11 0.87 0.85 -4.52
N GLU A 12 0.81 1.65 -3.46
CA GLU A 12 0.35 3.04 -3.53
C GLU A 12 1.24 3.97 -2.72
N ASP A 13 1.55 5.13 -3.29
CA ASP A 13 2.32 6.21 -2.63
C ASP A 13 1.42 7.36 -2.16
N ALA A 14 0.10 7.26 -2.38
CA ALA A 14 -0.87 8.27 -2.02
C ALA A 14 -1.94 7.75 -1.04
N ILE A 15 -2.38 8.64 -0.13
CA ILE A 15 -3.42 8.34 0.87
C ILE A 15 -4.73 7.87 0.22
N ALA A 16 -5.17 8.54 -0.86
CA ALA A 16 -6.39 8.18 -1.54
C ALA A 16 -6.32 6.77 -2.16
N GLY A 17 -5.15 6.41 -2.72
CA GLY A 17 -4.91 5.08 -3.29
C GLY A 17 -4.91 3.99 -2.22
N VAL A 18 -4.24 4.24 -1.09
CA VAL A 18 -4.26 3.33 0.07
C VAL A 18 -5.67 3.12 0.61
N GLN A 19 -6.43 4.20 0.82
CA GLN A 19 -7.82 4.12 1.29
C GLN A 19 -8.70 3.33 0.31
N ALA A 20 -8.51 3.54 -1.00
CA ALA A 20 -9.23 2.79 -2.03
C ALA A 20 -8.83 1.30 -2.04
N GLY A 21 -7.56 0.98 -1.86
CA GLY A 21 -7.08 -0.41 -1.72
C GLY A 21 -7.71 -1.11 -0.52
N ALA A 22 -7.72 -0.44 0.64
CA ALA A 22 -8.31 -0.97 1.86
C ALA A 22 -9.83 -1.17 1.72
N ALA A 23 -10.54 -0.17 1.20
CA ALA A 23 -11.99 -0.27 0.96
C ALA A 23 -12.34 -1.28 -0.14
N GLY A 24 -11.44 -1.51 -1.09
CA GLY A 24 -11.61 -2.44 -2.20
C GLY A 24 -11.45 -3.92 -1.83
N GLY A 25 -10.99 -4.22 -0.61
CA GLY A 25 -10.80 -5.59 -0.13
C GLY A 25 -9.65 -6.31 -0.83
N PHE A 26 -8.58 -5.59 -1.17
CA PHE A 26 -7.38 -6.20 -1.72
C PHE A 26 -6.71 -7.11 -0.68
N GLY A 27 -6.06 -8.19 -1.14
CA GLY A 27 -5.41 -9.15 -0.25
C GLY A 27 -4.22 -8.55 0.51
N LEU A 28 -3.62 -7.49 -0.02
CA LEU A 28 -2.59 -6.69 0.63
C LEU A 28 -2.54 -5.28 0.02
N VAL A 29 -2.40 -4.26 0.87
CA VAL A 29 -2.15 -2.87 0.48
C VAL A 29 -0.76 -2.47 0.97
N VAL A 30 0.15 -2.24 0.04
CA VAL A 30 1.53 -1.82 0.31
C VAL A 30 1.65 -0.32 0.09
N GLY A 31 1.89 0.42 1.17
CA GLY A 31 2.25 1.83 1.09
C GLY A 31 3.71 2.00 0.68
N VAL A 32 4.00 2.90 -0.26
CA VAL A 32 5.37 3.23 -0.69
C VAL A 32 5.69 4.65 -0.27
N ASP A 33 6.48 4.80 0.79
CA ASP A 33 6.89 6.12 1.28
C ASP A 33 8.01 6.73 0.42
N ARG A 34 7.60 7.46 -0.63
CA ARG A 34 8.51 8.19 -1.52
C ARG A 34 8.88 9.59 -1.05
N VAL A 35 8.23 10.10 -0.02
CA VAL A 35 8.31 11.51 0.39
C VAL A 35 9.08 11.67 1.70
N GLY A 36 9.02 10.68 2.59
CA GLY A 36 9.54 10.75 3.94
C GLY A 36 8.73 11.72 4.81
N ASN A 37 9.37 12.27 5.85
CA ASN A 37 8.78 13.28 6.74
C ASN A 37 7.45 12.86 7.40
N GLY A 38 7.30 11.57 7.71
CA GLY A 38 6.10 11.02 8.34
C GLY A 38 4.99 10.62 7.37
N HIS A 39 5.22 10.74 6.05
CA HIS A 39 4.26 10.27 5.04
C HIS A 39 3.99 8.78 5.15
N GLY A 40 5.00 7.94 5.39
CA GLY A 40 4.80 6.51 5.65
C GLY A 40 3.88 6.22 6.83
N ALA A 41 3.96 7.00 7.92
CA ALA A 41 3.05 6.87 9.05
C ALA A 41 1.60 7.25 8.67
N ALA A 42 1.44 8.23 7.79
CA ALA A 42 0.12 8.58 7.24
C ALA A 42 -0.44 7.45 6.35
N LEU A 43 0.39 6.83 5.50
CA LEU A 43 -0.04 5.68 4.68
C LEU A 43 -0.50 4.51 5.58
N ALA A 44 0.27 4.16 6.60
CA ALA A 44 -0.09 3.12 7.56
C ALA A 44 -1.41 3.43 8.28
N ALA A 45 -1.57 4.67 8.77
CA ALA A 45 -2.78 5.09 9.47
C ALA A 45 -4.04 5.11 8.59
N GLN A 46 -3.90 5.10 7.27
CA GLN A 46 -5.00 5.21 6.31
C GLN A 46 -5.33 3.90 5.58
N GLY A 47 -4.68 2.79 5.97
CA GLY A 47 -5.06 1.45 5.50
C GLY A 47 -3.99 0.69 4.74
N ALA A 48 -2.72 1.13 4.77
CA ALA A 48 -1.62 0.32 4.27
C ALA A 48 -1.31 -0.76 5.31
N ASP A 49 -1.27 -2.02 4.88
CA ASP A 49 -0.94 -3.17 5.73
C ASP A 49 0.55 -3.17 6.08
N ILE A 50 1.39 -2.80 5.11
CA ILE A 50 2.82 -2.59 5.27
C ILE A 50 3.24 -1.33 4.54
N VAL A 51 4.32 -0.69 5.00
CA VAL A 51 4.91 0.47 4.35
C VAL A 51 6.39 0.20 4.10
N VAL A 52 6.83 0.44 2.87
CA VAL A 52 8.23 0.33 2.44
C VAL A 52 8.70 1.66 1.90
N THR A 53 10.00 1.93 1.94
CA THR A 53 10.60 3.12 1.30
C THR A 53 11.08 2.82 -0.11
N ASP A 54 11.44 1.56 -0.37
CA ASP A 54 11.85 1.04 -1.66
C ASP A 54 11.21 -0.33 -1.93
N LEU A 55 10.81 -0.60 -3.17
CA LEU A 55 10.19 -1.89 -3.51
C LEU A 55 11.17 -3.06 -3.46
N GLY A 56 12.47 -2.80 -3.52
CA GLY A 56 13.50 -3.81 -3.33
C GLY A 56 13.49 -4.43 -1.92
N GLU A 57 12.91 -3.75 -0.92
CA GLU A 57 12.72 -4.29 0.43
C GLU A 57 11.82 -5.55 0.44
N LEU A 58 11.06 -5.79 -0.63
CA LEU A 58 10.17 -6.95 -0.78
C LEU A 58 10.84 -8.15 -1.46
N ILE A 59 12.09 -8.01 -1.89
CA ILE A 59 12.83 -9.03 -2.63
C ILE A 59 14.00 -9.51 -1.76
N ALA A 60 14.10 -10.83 -1.58
CA ALA A 60 15.21 -11.51 -0.90
C ALA A 60 16.18 -12.14 -1.89
#